data_AF-T0XYZ2-F1
#
_entry.id   AF-T0XYZ2-F1
#
_cell.length_a   1.000
_cell.length_b   1.000
_cell.length_c   1.000
_cell.angle_alpha   90.00
_cell.angle_beta   90.00
_cell.angle_gamma   90.00
#
_symmetry.space_group_name_H-M   'P 1'
#
loop_
_entity.id
_entity.type
_entity.pdbx_description
1 polymer ?
#
loop_
_entity_poly.entity_id
_entity_poly.type
_entity_poly.pdbx_seq_one_letter_code
_entity_poly.pdbx_strand_id
1 'polypeptide(L)'
;FPIAANTTSGLGPLSVQFSSSVLGGSEYSYNWSFGNGHHSLNPDPSYTFPTGNYTVNFRVTSANGASGERTIAIQSLPSPVSFIYSSGLNITQEFHFKAVPNWDASGPYNVSWSFPDGRTLTGMNISYKFPVYQELNPVIVTFNYGNNSFS
;
A
#
# COMPACT_ATOMS: atom_id res chain seq x y z
N PHE A 1 -18.11 -15.17 -14.23
CA PHE A 1 -16.69 -15.55 -14.07
C PHE A 1 -16.14 -14.84 -12.83
N PRO A 2 -15.28 -15.49 -12.03
CA PRO A 2 -14.50 -14.84 -10.99
C PRO A 2 -13.20 -14.22 -11.55
N ILE A 3 -12.68 -13.22 -10.82
CA ILE A 3 -11.34 -12.67 -11.01
C ILE A 3 -10.61 -12.63 -9.67
N ALA A 4 -9.28 -12.66 -9.69
CA ALA A 4 -8.46 -12.58 -8.48
C ALA A 4 -7.20 -11.75 -8.72
N ALA A 5 -6.56 -11.36 -7.61
CA ALA A 5 -5.25 -10.75 -7.56
C ALA A 5 -4.44 -11.45 -6.45
N ASN A 6 -3.13 -11.63 -6.65
CA ASN A 6 -2.25 -12.22 -5.64
C ASN A 6 -2.09 -11.35 -4.39
N THR A 7 -2.20 -10.03 -4.55
CA THR A 7 -2.26 -9.04 -3.47
C THR A 7 -3.13 -7.87 -3.88
N THR A 8 -3.78 -7.23 -2.91
CA THR A 8 -4.61 -6.03 -3.10
C THR A 8 -4.11 -4.82 -2.32
N SER A 9 -3.10 -5.00 -1.46
CA SER A 9 -2.47 -3.90 -0.73
C SER A 9 -1.01 -4.18 -0.41
N GLY A 10 -0.20 -3.14 -0.34
CA GLY A 10 1.21 -3.25 0.02
C GLY A 10 1.99 -1.97 -0.23
N LEU A 11 3.28 -1.96 0.12
CA LEU A 11 4.16 -0.83 -0.21
C LEU A 11 4.35 -0.72 -1.73
N GLY A 12 4.42 0.53 -2.18
CA GLY A 12 4.67 0.91 -3.56
C GLY A 12 6.16 0.94 -3.90
N PRO A 13 6.53 0.70 -5.17
CA PRO A 13 5.65 0.26 -6.26
C PRO A 13 5.17 -1.19 -6.05
N LEU A 14 3.85 -1.42 -6.14
CA LEU A 14 3.22 -2.70 -5.80
C LEU A 14 3.03 -3.54 -7.06
N SER A 15 3.73 -4.67 -7.15
CA SER A 15 3.56 -5.64 -8.25
C SER A 15 2.39 -6.59 -7.96
N VAL A 16 1.41 -6.61 -8.87
CA VAL A 16 0.20 -7.43 -8.75
C VAL A 16 0.07 -8.33 -9.97
N GLN A 17 -0.13 -9.62 -9.73
CA GLN A 17 -0.53 -10.60 -10.73
C GLN A 17 -2.04 -10.81 -10.64
N PHE A 18 -2.73 -10.62 -11.76
CA PHE A 18 -4.17 -10.85 -11.89
C PHE A 18 -4.45 -12.21 -12.53
N SER A 19 -5.63 -12.74 -12.23
CA SER A 19 -6.15 -13.91 -12.94
C SER A 19 -7.65 -13.82 -13.20
N SER A 20 -8.11 -14.42 -14.29
CA SER A 20 -9.53 -14.55 -14.62
C SER A 20 -9.91 -16.00 -14.93
N SER A 21 -11.05 -16.47 -14.42
CA SER A 21 -11.58 -17.81 -14.73
C SER A 21 -12.85 -17.70 -15.55
N VAL A 22 -12.69 -17.31 -16.82
CA VAL A 22 -13.79 -17.23 -17.78
C VAL A 22 -14.11 -18.64 -18.29
N LEU A 23 -15.35 -19.09 -18.12
CA LEU A 23 -15.82 -20.42 -18.48
C LEU A 23 -16.86 -20.31 -19.61
N GLY A 24 -16.84 -21.25 -20.54
CA GLY A 24 -17.93 -21.49 -21.49
C GLY A 24 -17.77 -20.80 -22.85
N GLY A 25 -16.83 -21.27 -23.66
CA GLY A 25 -16.68 -20.86 -25.06
C GLY A 25 -15.24 -20.87 -25.54
N SER A 26 -15.05 -20.89 -26.85
CA SER A 26 -13.80 -20.57 -27.52
C SER A 26 -13.96 -19.16 -28.12
N GLU A 27 -13.02 -18.25 -27.87
CA GLU A 27 -12.99 -16.85 -28.31
C GLU A 27 -13.62 -15.82 -27.35
N TYR A 28 -12.75 -15.24 -26.52
CA TYR A 28 -13.03 -14.08 -25.69
C TYR A 28 -12.02 -12.97 -25.97
N SER A 29 -12.49 -11.73 -25.85
CA SER A 29 -11.63 -10.55 -25.74
C SER A 29 -11.61 -10.10 -24.28
N TYR A 30 -10.41 -9.87 -23.77
CA TYR A 30 -10.16 -9.45 -22.39
C TYR A 30 -9.73 -7.99 -22.37
N ASN A 31 -10.14 -7.25 -21.36
CA ASN A 31 -9.65 -5.90 -21.13
C ASN A 31 -9.58 -5.61 -19.62
N TRP A 32 -8.37 -5.51 -19.11
CA TRP A 32 -8.07 -5.03 -17.77
C TRP A 32 -7.72 -3.56 -17.83
N SER A 33 -8.51 -2.69 -17.22
CA SER A 33 -8.22 -1.27 -17.03
C SER A 33 -7.72 -1.04 -15.59
N PHE A 34 -6.49 -0.54 -15.41
CA PHE A 34 -5.86 -0.43 -14.09
C PHE A 34 -6.25 0.83 -13.30
N GLY A 35 -7.22 1.61 -13.78
CA GLY A 35 -7.71 2.82 -13.10
C GLY A 35 -6.82 4.06 -13.27
N ASN A 36 -5.70 3.95 -13.98
CA ASN A 36 -4.75 5.04 -14.24
C ASN A 36 -4.54 5.34 -15.74
N GLY A 37 -5.48 4.91 -16.58
CA GLY A 37 -5.39 5.02 -18.04
C GLY A 37 -4.62 3.89 -18.73
N HIS A 38 -3.85 3.08 -17.98
CA HIS A 38 -3.25 1.86 -18.54
C HIS A 38 -4.24 0.71 -18.58
N HIS A 39 -4.06 -0.16 -19.58
CA HIS A 39 -4.86 -1.36 -19.74
C HIS A 39 -4.04 -2.54 -20.28
N SER A 40 -4.61 -3.74 -20.24
CA SER A 40 -4.04 -4.97 -20.80
C SER A 40 -5.13 -5.86 -21.41
N LEU A 41 -4.81 -6.49 -22.54
CA LEU A 41 -5.69 -7.47 -23.21
C LEU A 41 -5.31 -8.92 -22.89
N ASN A 42 -4.27 -9.14 -22.07
CA ASN A 42 -3.91 -10.47 -21.59
C ASN A 42 -5.00 -10.96 -20.60
N PRO A 43 -5.47 -12.22 -20.68
CA PRO A 43 -6.38 -12.79 -19.68
C PRO A 43 -5.84 -12.70 -18.24
N ASP A 44 -4.53 -12.88 -18.05
CA ASP A 44 -3.88 -12.95 -16.73
C ASP A 44 -2.63 -12.02 -16.68
N PRO A 45 -2.81 -10.68 -16.66
CA PRO A 45 -1.70 -9.74 -16.71
C PRO A 45 -1.01 -9.56 -15.35
N SER A 46 0.26 -9.16 -15.40
CA SER A 46 0.93 -8.50 -14.29
C SER A 46 0.99 -6.99 -14.51
N TYR A 47 0.83 -6.22 -13.44
CA TYR A 47 0.99 -4.77 -13.48
C TYR A 47 1.61 -4.25 -12.18
N THR A 48 2.51 -3.27 -12.30
CA THR A 48 3.15 -2.62 -11.16
C THR A 48 2.51 -1.26 -10.93
N PHE A 49 1.80 -1.12 -9.82
CA PHE A 49 1.15 0.12 -9.42
C PHE A 49 2.14 1.06 -8.75
N PRO A 50 2.27 2.31 -9.22
CA PRO A 50 2.87 3.38 -8.42
C PRO A 50 2.08 3.58 -7.12
N THR A 51 2.62 4.33 -6.18
CA THR A 51 1.89 4.68 -4.95
C THR A 51 0.58 5.39 -5.29
N GLY A 52 -0.53 4.87 -4.76
CA GLY A 52 -1.87 5.36 -4.99
C GLY A 52 -2.95 4.30 -4.74
N ASN A 53 -4.20 4.75 -4.83
CA ASN A 53 -5.39 3.90 -4.79
C ASN A 53 -5.93 3.72 -6.22
N TYR A 54 -6.22 2.49 -6.60
CA TYR A 54 -6.66 2.14 -7.95
C TYR A 54 -7.89 1.24 -7.92
N THR A 55 -8.84 1.53 -8.80
CA THR A 55 -9.95 0.61 -9.11
C THR A 55 -9.65 -0.06 -10.44
N VAL A 56 -9.27 -1.34 -10.37
CA VAL A 56 -9.06 -2.17 -11.55
C VAL A 56 -10.41 -2.67 -12.04
N ASN A 57 -10.75 -2.40 -13.30
CA ASN A 57 -11.94 -2.95 -13.96
C ASN A 57 -11.49 -3.99 -14.98
N PHE A 58 -12.06 -5.19 -14.91
CA PHE A 58 -11.89 -6.22 -15.91
C PHE A 58 -13.20 -6.41 -16.67
N ARG A 59 -13.12 -6.30 -17.99
CA ARG A 59 -14.19 -6.59 -18.93
C ARG A 59 -13.79 -7.77 -19.81
N VAL A 60 -14.72 -8.68 -20.01
CA VAL A 60 -14.59 -9.75 -21.01
C VAL A 60 -15.79 -9.73 -21.93
N THR A 61 -15.56 -9.95 -23.23
CA THR A 61 -16.62 -10.02 -24.26
C THR A 61 -16.44 -11.29 -25.08
N SER A 62 -17.48 -12.11 -25.22
CA SER A 62 -17.48 -13.31 -26.06
C SER A 62 -17.74 -12.97 -27.53
N ALA A 63 -17.43 -13.92 -28.43
CA ALA A 63 -17.62 -13.76 -29.88
C ALA A 63 -19.06 -13.39 -30.31
N ASN A 64 -20.08 -13.79 -29.54
CA ASN A 64 -21.48 -13.42 -29.79
C ASN A 64 -21.85 -12.01 -29.27
N GLY A 65 -20.89 -11.25 -28.74
CA GLY A 65 -21.07 -9.89 -28.24
C GLY A 65 -21.55 -9.79 -26.79
N ALA A 66 -21.79 -10.90 -26.08
CA ALA A 66 -22.12 -10.85 -24.66
C ALA A 66 -20.90 -10.40 -23.85
N SER A 67 -21.07 -9.47 -22.90
CA SER A 67 -19.98 -8.97 -22.07
C SER A 67 -20.30 -9.02 -20.58
N GLY A 68 -19.28 -9.14 -19.75
CA GLY A 68 -19.39 -8.99 -18.31
C GLY A 68 -18.20 -8.24 -17.72
N GLU A 69 -18.43 -7.58 -16.59
CA GLU A 69 -17.44 -6.75 -15.91
C GLU A 69 -17.27 -7.13 -14.44
N ARG A 70 -16.07 -6.95 -13.90
CA ARG A 70 -15.72 -7.14 -12.49
C ARG A 70 -14.68 -6.11 -12.06
N THR A 71 -14.62 -5.80 -10.77
CA THR A 71 -13.69 -4.81 -10.23
C THR A 71 -12.89 -5.34 -9.04
N ILE A 72 -11.64 -4.91 -8.91
CA ILE A 72 -10.77 -5.14 -7.75
C ILE A 72 -10.18 -3.79 -7.32
N ALA A 73 -10.22 -3.49 -6.02
CA ALA A 73 -9.50 -2.35 -5.45
C ALA A 73 -8.05 -2.74 -5.13
N ILE A 74 -7.10 -1.92 -5.56
CA ILE A 74 -5.66 -2.07 -5.29
C ILE A 74 -5.17 -0.83 -4.55
N GLN A 75 -4.40 -1.04 -3.48
CA GLN A 75 -3.80 0.03 -2.66
C GLN A 75 -2.27 -0.12 -2.64
N SER A 76 -1.58 0.72 -3.40
CA SER A 76 -0.12 0.83 -3.34
C SER A 76 0.26 1.97 -2.40
N LEU A 77 0.73 1.62 -1.20
CA LEU A 77 1.04 2.56 -0.13
C LEU A 77 2.41 3.22 -0.34
N PRO A 78 2.64 4.46 0.13
CA PRO A 78 3.99 5.02 0.14
C PRO A 78 4.89 4.25 1.09
N SER A 79 6.20 4.25 0.83
CA SER A 79 7.18 3.81 1.84
C SER A 79 7.05 4.65 3.12
N PRO A 80 7.17 4.04 4.31
CA PRO A 80 7.26 4.80 5.55
C PRO A 80 8.47 5.74 5.48
N VAL A 81 8.31 6.93 6.05
CA VAL A 81 9.39 7.92 6.12
C VAL A 81 10.29 7.55 7.29
N SER A 82 11.56 7.25 7.01
CA SER A 82 12.59 7.16 8.05
C SER A 82 13.14 8.55 8.37
N PHE A 83 13.24 8.88 9.66
CA PHE A 83 13.90 10.10 10.12
C PHE A 83 15.26 9.75 10.74
N ILE A 84 16.30 10.47 10.32
CA ILE A 84 17.63 10.42 10.95
C ILE A 84 17.85 11.76 11.66
N TYR A 85 18.24 11.74 12.93
CA TYR A 85 18.57 12.93 13.69
C TYR A 85 20.04 12.88 14.14
N SER A 86 20.72 14.03 14.11
CA SER A 86 22.06 14.21 14.70
C SER A 86 21.94 14.87 16.08
N SER A 87 22.64 14.33 17.09
CA SER A 87 22.75 14.96 18.40
C SER A 87 23.75 16.12 18.40
N GLY A 88 23.44 17.18 19.17
CA GLY A 88 24.29 18.37 19.29
C GLY A 88 23.71 19.54 20.09
N LEU A 89 22.58 19.36 20.80
CA LEU A 89 22.00 20.37 21.68
C LEU A 89 21.63 19.70 22.99
N ASN A 90 21.82 20.37 24.13
CA ASN A 90 21.41 19.90 25.46
C ASN A 90 19.90 19.57 25.44
N ILE A 91 19.54 18.31 25.18
CA ILE A 91 18.17 17.90 24.90
C ILE A 91 17.42 17.57 26.20
N THR A 92 16.87 18.61 26.81
CA THR A 92 15.66 18.51 27.64
C THR A 92 14.37 18.52 26.81
N GLN A 93 14.47 18.72 25.49
CA GLN A 93 13.34 19.01 24.60
C GLN A 93 12.64 17.75 24.09
N GLU A 94 11.31 17.79 24.08
CA GLU A 94 10.41 16.78 23.54
C GLU A 94 10.29 16.94 22.01
N PHE A 95 10.32 15.83 21.27
CA PHE A 95 10.12 15.82 19.82
C PHE A 95 8.70 15.40 19.50
N HIS A 96 8.06 16.10 18.57
CA HIS A 96 6.72 15.75 18.08
C HIS A 96 6.85 15.05 16.74
N PHE A 97 6.29 13.84 16.63
CA PHE A 97 6.24 13.08 15.40
C PHE A 97 4.80 13.03 14.90
N LYS A 98 4.65 13.19 13.59
CA LYS A 98 3.37 13.13 12.90
C LYS A 98 3.48 12.16 11.73
N ALA A 99 2.72 11.07 11.80
CA ALA A 99 2.43 10.25 10.64
C ALA A 99 1.36 10.97 9.83
N VAL A 100 1.69 11.31 8.58
CA VAL A 100 0.70 11.83 7.62
C VAL A 100 0.51 10.74 6.56
N PRO A 101 -0.52 9.89 6.68
CA PRO A 101 -0.92 9.07 5.54
C PRO A 101 -1.28 10.02 4.40
N ASN A 102 -0.73 9.77 3.22
CA ASN A 102 -1.00 10.55 2.00
C ASN A 102 -2.28 10.10 1.28
N TRP A 103 -3.15 9.35 1.95
CA TRP A 103 -4.40 8.79 1.43
C TRP A 103 -5.58 9.15 2.35
N ASP A 104 -6.80 9.15 1.81
CA ASP A 104 -8.06 9.43 2.52
C ASP A 104 -8.47 8.28 3.45
N ALA A 105 -7.66 8.08 4.48
CA ALA A 105 -7.78 6.96 5.38
C ALA A 105 -9.01 7.08 6.30
N SER A 106 -10.13 6.51 5.86
CA SER A 106 -11.33 6.28 6.69
C SER A 106 -11.32 4.91 7.41
N GLY A 107 -10.26 4.12 7.27
CA GLY A 107 -10.12 2.81 7.93
C GLY A 107 -9.37 2.87 9.27
N PRO A 108 -9.53 1.87 10.17
CA PRO A 108 -8.71 1.77 11.37
C PRO A 108 -7.27 1.37 11.00
N TYR A 109 -6.31 2.28 11.15
CA TYR A 109 -4.87 2.02 11.02
C TYR A 109 -4.21 2.11 12.39
N ASN A 110 -3.29 1.18 12.66
CA ASN A 110 -2.47 1.23 13.87
C ASN A 110 -1.06 1.64 13.46
N VAL A 111 -0.66 2.87 13.80
CA VAL A 111 0.72 3.34 13.62
C VAL A 111 1.48 3.07 14.91
N SER A 112 2.59 2.36 14.81
CA SER A 112 3.55 2.20 15.91
C SER A 112 4.90 2.79 15.54
N TRP A 113 5.55 3.41 16.52
CA TRP A 113 6.85 4.04 16.42
C TRP A 113 7.81 3.28 17.30
N SER A 114 8.85 2.69 16.74
CA SER A 114 9.90 1.99 17.49
C SER A 114 11.14 2.87 17.57
N PHE A 115 11.57 3.11 18.80
CA PHE A 115 12.69 3.99 19.13
C PHE A 115 13.97 3.20 19.45
N PRO A 116 15.14 3.83 19.32
CA PRO A 116 16.42 3.20 19.64
C PRO A 116 16.58 2.71 21.09
N ASP A 117 15.81 3.22 22.06
CA ASP A 117 15.80 2.72 23.45
C ASP A 117 14.96 1.45 23.60
N GLY A 118 14.39 0.93 22.51
CA GLY A 118 13.45 -0.19 22.53
C GLY A 118 12.03 0.21 22.93
N ARG A 119 11.74 1.49 23.19
CA ARG A 119 10.35 1.92 23.45
C ARG A 119 9.55 1.89 22.16
N THR A 120 8.26 1.60 22.33
CA THR A 120 7.28 1.68 21.25
C THR A 120 6.14 2.58 21.67
N LEU A 121 5.75 3.52 20.79
CA LEU A 121 4.58 4.37 20.98
C LEU A 121 3.57 4.11 19.86
N THR A 122 2.28 4.22 20.15
CA THR A 122 1.22 4.08 19.16
C THR A 122 0.47 5.40 18.98
N GLY A 123 0.18 5.78 17.75
CA GLY A 123 -0.60 6.97 17.45
C GLY A 123 -0.12 7.71 16.22
N MET A 124 -1.02 8.49 15.63
CA MET A 124 -0.75 9.32 14.46
C MET A 124 0.09 10.55 14.79
N ASN A 125 -0.09 11.08 15.99
CA ASN A 125 0.71 12.16 16.55
C ASN A 125 1.21 11.66 17.89
N ILE A 126 2.52 11.65 18.08
CA ILE A 126 3.15 11.24 19.33
C ILE A 126 4.19 12.28 19.72
N SER A 127 4.52 12.28 21.00
CA SER A 127 5.65 13.03 21.52
C SER A 127 6.63 12.07 22.18
N TYR A 128 7.92 12.27 21.95
CA TYR A 128 8.95 11.43 22.53
C TYR A 128 10.19 12.24 22.87
N LYS A 129 10.77 11.94 24.05
CA LYS A 129 11.99 12.56 24.56
C LYS A 129 13.12 11.54 24.51
N PHE A 130 14.09 11.78 23.63
CA PHE A 130 15.25 10.92 23.49
C PHE A 130 16.12 10.94 24.76
N PRO A 131 16.57 9.77 25.26
CA PRO A 131 17.75 9.73 26.09
C PRO A 131 18.98 10.14 25.27
N VAL A 132 20.05 10.55 25.93
CA VAL A 132 21.27 11.01 25.25
C VAL A 132 21.93 9.81 24.57
N TYR A 133 22.12 9.89 23.25
CA TYR A 133 22.87 8.91 22.46
C TYR A 133 24.11 9.55 21.85
N GLN A 134 25.17 8.76 21.70
CA GLN A 134 26.41 9.15 21.02
C GLN A 134 26.45 8.71 19.55
N GLU A 135 25.38 8.08 19.05
CA GLU A 135 25.30 7.50 17.71
C GLU A 135 24.00 7.88 17.00
N LEU A 136 24.05 7.92 15.66
CA LEU A 136 22.88 8.07 14.80
C LEU A 136 22.08 6.77 14.84
N ASN A 137 20.91 6.78 15.46
CA ASN A 137 20.01 5.63 15.49
C ASN A 137 18.68 5.96 14.81
N PRO A 138 18.16 5.10 13.91
CA PRO A 138 16.91 5.36 13.20
C PRO A 138 15.69 5.20 14.12
N VAL A 139 14.67 6.03 13.90
CA VAL A 139 13.31 5.76 14.40
C VAL A 139 12.54 5.03 13.30
N ILE A 140 11.92 3.90 13.65
CA ILE A 140 11.16 3.07 12.71
C ILE A 140 9.68 3.37 12.87
N VAL A 141 8.98 3.60 11.77
CA VAL A 141 7.54 3.86 11.73
C VAL A 141 6.84 2.70 11.06
N THR A 142 6.05 1.95 11.82
CA THR A 142 5.32 0.79 11.34
C THR A 142 3.84 1.12 11.17
N PHE A 143 3.31 0.91 9.98
CA PHE A 143 1.89 1.01 9.66
C PHE A 143 1.28 -0.38 9.63
N ASN A 144 0.25 -0.60 10.44
CA ASN A 144 -0.54 -1.84 10.41
C ASN A 144 -1.92 -1.54 9.80
N TYR A 145 -2.27 -2.27 8.75
CA TYR A 145 -3.57 -2.20 8.08
C TYR A 145 -4.09 -3.60 7.78
N GLY A 146 -5.23 -3.96 8.36
CA GLY A 146 -5.71 -5.35 8.34
C GLY A 146 -4.68 -6.29 8.99
N ASN A 147 -4.28 -7.34 8.26
CA ASN A 147 -3.26 -8.31 8.70
C ASN A 147 -1.83 -7.95 8.22
N ASN A 148 -1.64 -6.80 7.58
CA ASN A 148 -0.37 -6.42 6.99
C ASN A 148 0.33 -5.35 7.85
N SER A 149 1.66 -5.49 7.99
CA SER A 149 2.54 -4.55 8.68
C SER A 149 3.61 -4.04 7.71
N PHE A 150 3.89 -2.74 7.73
CA PHE A 150 4.84 -2.07 6.84
C PHE A 150 5.74 -1.13 7.64
N SER A 151 7.06 -1.27 7.55
CA SER A 151 8.05 -0.54 8.37
C SER A 151 9.24 -0.05 7.56
#